data_AF-A0A945GRI1-F1
#
_entry.id   AF-A0A945GRI1-F1
#
_cell.length_a   1.000
_cell.length_b   1.000
_cell.length_c   1.000
_cell.angle_alpha   90.00
_cell.angle_beta   90.00
_cell.angle_gamma   90.00
#
_symmetry.space_group_name_H-M   'P 1'
#
loop_
_entity.id
_entity.type
_entity.pdbx_description
1 polymer ?
#
loop_
_entity_poly.entity_id
_entity_poly.type
_entity_poly.pdbx_seq_one_letter_code
_entity_poly.pdbx_strand_id
1 'polypeptide(L)'
;LGVPAAAMMIPCAWATLLVCFPLENLDLRLEKEEVEARQVELGPFSAREGWSLAILCLAILLWVGQPLIVDKYAAADYLSISFVALACSLLFFLPKIDVLTWKTAQREIDWGAIILIMTGLSVGTAVYRTGAAEWVSIVSFSRLDAVHPIGQVFLVVLGVCLMKVLFSSNTLTGIIVVPLMIALSKQLGISSALLAIPAGITSSLSFILVTSAPANVILYAAGYFSIKDMAKAGLIMTIWASAAVTISVLLFGRFCGIDAF
;
A
#
# COMPACT_ATOMS: atom_id res chain seq x y z
N LEU A 1 6.15 -2.77 9.22
CA LEU A 1 5.27 -3.85 8.71
C LEU A 1 5.29 -3.96 7.19
N GLY A 2 4.99 -2.91 6.43
CA GLY A 2 5.04 -2.98 4.96
C GLY A 2 6.44 -3.29 4.38
N VAL A 3 7.49 -2.65 4.91
CA VAL A 3 8.87 -2.81 4.42
C VAL A 3 9.40 -4.24 4.56
N PRO A 4 9.33 -4.91 5.74
CA PRO A 4 9.74 -6.31 5.85
C PRO A 4 8.90 -7.23 4.96
N ALA A 5 7.59 -7.02 4.85
CA ALA A 5 6.73 -7.78 3.95
C ALA A 5 7.19 -7.65 2.49
N ALA A 6 7.43 -6.43 2.01
CA ALA A 6 7.92 -6.18 0.66
C ALA A 6 9.29 -6.84 0.41
N ALA A 7 10.22 -6.74 1.37
CA ALA A 7 11.54 -7.36 1.26
C ALA A 7 11.47 -8.89 1.12
N MET A 8 10.51 -9.55 1.81
CA MET A 8 10.26 -10.98 1.63
C MET A 8 9.56 -11.30 0.30
N MET A 9 8.70 -10.41 -0.19
CA MET A 9 7.94 -10.64 -1.43
C MET A 9 8.79 -10.51 -2.69
N ILE A 10 9.82 -9.67 -2.71
CA ILE A 10 10.72 -9.48 -3.86
C ILE A 10 11.37 -10.80 -4.32
N PRO A 11 12.08 -11.58 -3.46
CA PRO A 11 12.67 -12.85 -3.88
C PRO A 11 11.61 -13.89 -4.24
N CYS A 12 10.46 -13.91 -3.57
CA CYS A 12 9.35 -14.79 -3.94
C CYS A 12 8.77 -14.47 -5.33
N ALA A 13 8.66 -13.19 -5.67
CA ALA A 13 8.22 -12.73 -7.00
C ALA A 13 9.21 -13.16 -8.07
N TRP A 14 10.50 -12.93 -7.83
CA TRP A 14 11.57 -13.35 -8.73
C TRP A 14 11.57 -14.87 -8.94
N ALA A 15 11.51 -15.66 -7.86
CA ALA A 15 11.43 -17.11 -7.94
C ALA A 15 10.17 -17.59 -8.68
N THR A 16 9.01 -16.98 -8.41
CA THR A 16 7.75 -17.32 -9.10
C THR A 16 7.85 -17.05 -10.60
N LEU A 17 8.45 -15.93 -10.99
CA LEU A 17 8.68 -15.60 -12.39
C LEU A 17 9.64 -16.59 -13.04
N LEU A 18 10.78 -16.92 -12.43
CA LEU A 18 11.73 -17.89 -12.98
C LEU A 18 11.14 -19.30 -13.14
N VAL A 19 10.30 -19.73 -12.19
CA VAL A 19 9.65 -21.04 -12.24
C VAL A 19 8.52 -21.07 -13.27
N CYS A 20 7.76 -19.99 -13.43
CA CYS A 20 6.65 -19.93 -14.39
C CYS A 20 7.10 -19.60 -15.81
N PHE A 21 8.16 -18.80 -15.95
CA PHE A 21 8.64 -18.22 -17.20
C PHE A 21 10.18 -18.27 -17.22
N PRO A 22 10.77 -19.32 -17.81
CA PRO A 22 12.23 -19.43 -17.86
C PRO A 22 12.84 -18.26 -18.65
N LEU A 23 14.04 -17.85 -18.24
CA LEU A 23 14.75 -16.75 -18.89
C LEU A 23 15.03 -17.09 -20.35
N GLU A 24 14.61 -16.19 -21.23
CA GLU A 24 15.02 -16.22 -22.62
C GLU A 24 16.47 -15.73 -22.70
N ASN A 25 17.28 -16.32 -23.59
CA ASN A 25 18.67 -15.90 -23.81
C ASN A 25 18.67 -14.52 -24.50
N LEU A 26 18.47 -13.45 -23.73
CA LEU A 26 18.65 -12.09 -24.21
C LEU A 26 20.12 -11.71 -24.10
N ASP A 27 20.70 -11.35 -25.24
CA ASP A 27 22.00 -10.68 -25.28
C ASP A 27 21.79 -9.23 -24.79
N LEU A 28 21.85 -9.03 -23.47
CA LEU A 28 21.69 -7.74 -22.81
C LEU A 28 22.97 -6.88 -22.93
N ARG A 29 23.52 -6.78 -24.15
CA ARG A 29 24.50 -5.75 -24.47
C ARG A 29 23.76 -4.42 -24.57
N LEU A 30 23.44 -3.85 -23.41
CA LEU A 30 23.10 -2.43 -23.30
C LEU A 30 24.30 -1.67 -23.86
N GLU A 31 24.16 -1.16 -25.09
CA GLU A 31 25.14 -0.28 -25.69
C GLU A 31 25.24 0.94 -24.77
N LYS A 32 26.41 1.12 -24.15
CA LYS A 32 26.66 2.26 -23.24
C LYS A 32 26.30 3.59 -23.90
N GLU A 33 26.43 3.67 -25.22
CA GLU A 33 26.02 4.80 -26.06
C GLU A 33 24.54 5.17 -25.92
N GLU A 34 23.62 4.20 -25.78
CA GLU A 34 22.18 4.47 -25.67
C GLU A 34 21.81 5.05 -24.29
N VAL A 35 22.53 4.63 -23.25
CA VAL A 35 22.40 5.17 -21.88
C VAL A 35 23.02 6.56 -21.79
N GLU A 36 24.21 6.74 -22.38
CA GLU A 36 24.90 8.03 -22.44
C GLU A 36 24.09 9.05 -23.26
N ALA A 37 23.46 8.64 -24.37
CA ALA A 37 22.57 9.49 -25.16
C ALA A 37 21.35 9.97 -24.37
N ARG A 38 20.69 9.09 -23.59
CA ARG A 38 19.56 9.48 -22.72
C ARG A 38 19.99 10.37 -21.54
N GLN A 39 21.21 10.21 -21.03
CA GLN A 39 21.75 11.09 -19.99
C GLN A 39 22.02 12.50 -20.52
N VAL A 40 22.48 12.63 -21.76
CA VAL A 40 22.67 13.93 -22.42
C VAL A 40 21.35 14.65 -22.67
N GLU A 41 20.26 13.93 -22.96
CA GLU A 41 18.92 14.52 -23.13
C GLU A 41 18.30 15.10 -21.84
N LEU A 42 18.63 14.54 -20.67
CA LEU A 42 18.04 14.97 -19.39
C LEU A 42 18.52 16.36 -18.93
N GLY A 43 19.70 16.79 -19.37
CA GLY A 43 20.28 18.09 -19.01
C GLY A 43 20.68 18.22 -17.53
N PRO A 44 21.18 19.41 -17.11
CA PRO A 44 21.59 19.66 -15.74
C PRO A 44 20.40 19.84 -14.79
N PHE A 45 20.60 19.46 -13.52
CA PHE A 45 19.59 19.53 -12.46
C PHE A 45 19.03 20.94 -12.30
N SER A 46 17.71 21.09 -12.47
CA SER A 46 17.09 22.41 -12.39
C SER A 46 16.95 22.88 -10.94
N ALA A 47 16.96 24.19 -10.71
CA ALA A 47 16.75 24.75 -9.38
C ALA A 47 15.40 24.32 -8.76
N ARG A 48 14.38 24.07 -9.60
CA ARG A 48 13.06 23.56 -9.19
C ARG A 48 13.12 22.11 -8.73
N GLU A 49 13.89 21.26 -9.40
CA GLU A 49 14.15 19.88 -8.95
C GLU A 49 14.89 19.87 -7.61
N GLY A 50 15.86 20.77 -7.43
CA GLY A 50 16.56 21.02 -6.17
C GLY A 50 15.61 21.29 -5.01
N TRP A 51 14.72 22.27 -5.17
CA TRP A 51 13.74 22.60 -4.14
C TRP A 51 12.74 21.47 -3.88
N SER A 52 12.28 20.80 -4.94
CA SER A 52 11.37 19.65 -4.81
C SER A 52 11.98 18.53 -3.97
N LEU A 53 13.23 18.18 -4.26
CA LEU A 53 13.98 17.18 -3.52
C LEU A 53 14.21 17.62 -2.07
N ALA A 54 14.59 18.87 -1.84
CA ALA A 54 14.80 19.40 -0.49
C ALA A 54 13.52 19.34 0.37
N ILE A 55 12.37 19.73 -0.18
CA ILE A 55 11.08 19.65 0.53
C ILE A 55 10.69 18.20 0.81
N LEU A 56 10.90 17.29 -0.16
CA LEU A 56 10.61 15.87 0.03
C LEU A 56 11.49 15.25 1.13
N CYS A 57 12.80 15.53 1.10
CA CYS A 57 13.73 15.08 2.13
C CYS A 57 13.35 15.65 3.50
N LEU A 58 12.96 16.92 3.58
CA LEU A 58 12.48 17.54 4.82
C LEU A 58 11.24 16.83 5.37
N ALA A 59 10.25 16.54 4.51
CA ALA A 59 9.04 15.82 4.93
C ALA A 59 9.36 14.42 5.48
N ILE A 60 10.24 13.67 4.81
CA ILE A 60 10.68 12.34 5.26
C ILE A 60 11.42 12.44 6.59
N LEU A 61 12.34 13.39 6.73
CA LEU A 61 13.08 13.60 7.98
C LEU A 61 12.15 13.96 9.15
N LEU A 62 11.13 14.78 8.91
CA LEU A 62 10.14 15.13 9.93
C LEU A 62 9.26 13.93 10.32
N TRP A 63 8.78 13.14 9.35
CA TRP A 63 7.97 11.94 9.65
C TRP A 63 8.76 10.85 10.37
N VAL A 64 9.97 10.56 9.92
CA VAL A 64 10.84 9.54 10.55
C VAL A 64 11.40 10.06 11.88
N GLY A 65 11.66 11.36 11.98
CA GLY A 65 12.20 12.00 13.17
C GLY A 65 11.18 12.18 14.29
N GLN A 66 9.90 12.39 13.98
CA GLN A 66 8.86 12.69 14.98
C GLN A 66 8.80 11.69 16.15
N PRO A 67 8.80 10.35 15.92
CA PRO A 67 8.81 9.38 17.00
C PRO A 67 10.07 9.42 17.89
N LEU A 68 11.20 9.95 17.39
CA LEU A 68 12.47 10.02 18.12
C LEU A 68 12.57 11.25 19.04
N ILE A 69 11.77 12.27 18.78
CA ILE A 69 11.81 13.56 19.48
C ILE A 69 10.58 13.79 20.35
N VAL A 70 9.50 13.03 20.15
CA VAL A 70 8.24 13.17 20.89
C VAL A 70 8.42 13.03 22.41
N ASP A 71 9.27 12.11 22.86
CA ASP A 71 9.56 11.90 24.28
C ASP A 71 10.40 13.03 24.90
N LYS A 72 11.09 13.83 24.08
CA LYS A 72 12.01 14.89 24.53
C LYS A 72 11.40 16.29 24.44
N TYR A 73 10.47 16.50 23.52
CA TYR A 73 9.86 17.80 23.26
C TYR A 73 8.35 17.65 23.08
N ALA A 74 7.56 18.22 24.00
CA ALA A 74 6.10 18.26 23.87
C ALA A 74 5.61 18.92 22.57
N ALA A 75 6.44 19.80 21.97
CA ALA A 75 6.15 20.41 20.68
C ALA A 75 6.09 19.39 19.51
N ALA A 76 6.69 18.20 19.65
CA ALA A 76 6.66 17.16 18.63
C ALA A 76 5.33 16.41 18.53
N ASP A 77 4.42 16.55 19.50
CA ASP A 77 3.04 16.07 19.34
C ASP A 77 2.28 16.83 18.25
N TYR A 78 2.65 18.10 18.01
CA TYR A 78 2.05 18.90 16.94
C TYR A 78 2.57 18.52 15.54
N LEU A 79 3.66 17.76 15.43
CA LEU A 79 4.21 17.25 14.17
C LEU A 79 3.44 16.02 13.66
N SER A 80 2.09 16.10 13.68
CA SER A 80 1.25 15.05 13.09
C SER A 80 1.55 14.86 11.61
N ILE A 81 1.30 13.66 11.10
CA ILE A 81 1.53 13.30 9.69
C ILE A 81 0.83 14.30 8.75
N SER A 82 -0.40 14.67 9.07
CA SER A 82 -1.21 15.64 8.33
C SER A 82 -0.64 17.06 8.39
N PHE A 83 -0.15 17.49 9.56
CA PHE A 83 0.46 18.81 9.70
C PHE A 83 1.74 18.93 8.88
N VAL A 84 2.64 17.95 8.96
CA VAL A 84 3.89 17.94 8.17
C VAL A 84 3.58 17.94 6.67
N ALA A 85 2.61 17.15 6.23
CA ALA A 85 2.18 17.10 4.83
C ALA A 85 1.68 18.47 4.33
N LEU A 86 0.81 19.14 5.11
CA LEU A 86 0.28 20.46 4.78
C LEU A 86 1.35 21.56 4.83
N ALA A 87 2.20 21.54 5.86
CA ALA A 87 3.27 22.52 5.99
C ALA A 87 4.27 22.42 4.84
N CYS A 88 4.70 21.20 4.48
CA CYS A 88 5.60 20.97 3.35
C CYS A 88 4.93 21.27 2.01
N SER A 89 3.64 20.96 1.85
CA SER A 89 2.91 21.28 0.61
C SER A 89 2.82 22.79 0.38
N LEU A 90 2.66 23.59 1.44
CA LEU A 90 2.67 25.05 1.36
C LEU A 90 4.02 25.61 0.88
N LEU A 91 5.14 24.93 1.18
CA LEU A 91 6.47 25.37 0.73
C LEU A 91 6.60 25.35 -0.80
N PHE A 92 5.89 24.45 -1.50
CA PHE A 92 5.92 24.39 -2.97
C PHE A 92 5.36 25.65 -3.64
N PHE A 93 4.52 26.42 -2.95
CA PHE A 93 3.86 27.63 -3.46
C PHE A 93 4.55 28.93 -3.03
N LEU A 94 5.64 28.86 -2.25
CA LEU A 94 6.34 30.07 -1.81
C LEU A 94 7.02 30.79 -2.99
N PRO A 95 7.00 32.14 -3.02
CA PRO A 95 7.43 32.94 -4.18
C PRO A 95 8.92 32.79 -4.57
N LYS A 96 9.76 32.23 -3.70
CA LYS A 96 11.18 31.93 -3.99
C LYS A 96 11.42 30.51 -4.50
N ILE A 97 10.46 29.62 -4.27
CA ILE A 97 10.53 28.20 -4.63
C ILE A 97 9.76 27.99 -5.94
N ASP A 98 8.51 28.46 -5.97
CA ASP A 98 7.56 28.45 -7.11
C ASP A 98 7.75 27.23 -8.03
N VAL A 99 7.73 26.07 -7.38
CA VAL A 99 7.91 24.76 -8.03
C VAL A 99 6.59 24.32 -8.68
N LEU A 100 5.47 24.62 -8.00
CA LEU A 100 4.15 24.15 -8.39
C LEU A 100 3.15 25.30 -8.35
N THR A 101 2.33 25.43 -9.41
CA THR A 101 1.20 26.36 -9.39
C THR A 101 -0.03 25.70 -8.77
N TRP A 102 -0.89 26.48 -8.09
CA TRP A 102 -2.13 25.94 -7.52
C TRP A 102 -3.02 25.27 -8.57
N LYS A 103 -3.07 25.81 -9.79
CA LYS A 103 -3.87 25.24 -10.89
C LYS A 103 -3.35 23.87 -11.31
N THR A 104 -2.02 23.67 -11.35
CA THR A 104 -1.42 22.36 -11.59
C THR A 104 -1.74 21.42 -10.43
N ALA A 105 -1.53 21.86 -9.19
CA ALA A 105 -1.80 21.05 -8.00
C ALA A 105 -3.26 20.57 -7.94
N GLN A 106 -4.21 21.48 -8.13
CA GLN A 106 -5.64 21.17 -8.10
C GLN A 106 -6.05 20.14 -9.16
N ARG A 107 -5.41 20.17 -10.34
CA ARG A 107 -5.70 19.23 -11.43
C ARG A 107 -5.15 17.83 -11.14
N GLU A 108 -3.98 17.74 -10.52
CA GLU A 108 -3.32 16.46 -10.19
C GLU A 108 -3.90 15.80 -8.92
N ILE A 109 -4.55 16.57 -8.03
CA ILE A 109 -5.23 16.01 -6.85
C ILE A 109 -6.45 15.20 -7.27
N ASP A 110 -6.48 13.93 -6.88
CA ASP A 110 -7.66 13.07 -7.00
C ASP A 110 -8.68 13.37 -5.89
N TRP A 111 -9.56 14.35 -6.14
CA TRP A 111 -10.66 14.69 -5.23
C TRP A 111 -11.64 13.54 -5.02
N GLY A 112 -11.78 12.65 -6.00
CA GLY A 112 -12.62 11.45 -5.91
C GLY A 112 -12.11 10.50 -4.85
N ALA A 113 -10.80 10.24 -4.81
CA ALA A 113 -10.18 9.42 -3.77
C ALA A 113 -10.41 9.98 -2.35
N ILE A 114 -10.32 11.31 -2.17
CA ILE A 114 -10.56 11.95 -0.87
C ILE A 114 -12.02 11.73 -0.41
N ILE A 115 -13.00 11.99 -1.28
CA ILE A 115 -14.43 11.80 -1.00
C ILE A 115 -14.74 10.33 -0.70
N LEU A 116 -14.11 9.42 -1.44
CA LEU A 116 -14.29 7.99 -1.26
C LEU A 116 -13.78 7.53 0.11
N ILE A 117 -12.60 8.00 0.57
CA ILE A 117 -12.07 7.71 1.91
C ILE A 117 -13.07 8.16 2.98
N MET A 118 -13.59 9.40 2.87
CA MET A 118 -14.58 9.93 3.82
C MET A 118 -15.86 9.09 3.83
N THR A 119 -16.34 8.68 2.65
CA THR A 119 -17.53 7.83 2.51
C THR A 119 -17.29 6.43 3.11
N GLY A 120 -16.12 5.82 2.87
CA GLY A 120 -15.76 4.51 3.43
C GLY A 120 -15.71 4.51 4.96
N LEU A 121 -15.14 5.55 5.57
CA LEU A 121 -15.15 5.73 7.02
C LEU A 121 -16.58 5.91 7.57
N SER A 122 -17.42 6.66 6.86
CA SER A 122 -18.84 6.83 7.22
C SER A 122 -19.61 5.51 7.14
N VAL A 123 -19.42 4.73 6.07
CA VAL A 123 -20.04 3.40 5.90
C VAL A 123 -19.57 2.43 6.97
N GLY A 124 -18.26 2.35 7.24
CA GLY A 124 -17.73 1.50 8.30
C GLY A 124 -18.31 1.86 9.68
N THR A 125 -18.48 3.15 9.96
CA THR A 125 -19.13 3.63 11.18
C THR A 125 -20.61 3.27 11.22
N ALA A 126 -21.32 3.38 10.09
CA ALA A 126 -22.72 2.98 9.99
C ALA A 126 -22.88 1.47 10.24
N VAL A 127 -22.06 0.62 9.61
CA VAL A 127 -22.08 -0.85 9.79
C VAL A 127 -21.79 -1.26 11.23
N TYR A 128 -20.91 -0.53 11.93
CA TYR A 128 -20.67 -0.72 13.37
C TYR A 128 -21.89 -0.30 14.20
N ARG A 129 -22.44 0.90 13.96
CA ARG A 129 -23.57 1.44 14.74
C ARG A 129 -24.88 0.69 14.53
N THR A 130 -25.11 0.10 13.37
CA THR A 130 -26.33 -0.67 13.07
C THR A 130 -26.30 -2.10 13.61
N GLY A 131 -25.18 -2.56 14.17
CA GLY A 131 -25.00 -3.97 14.57
C GLY A 131 -24.83 -4.92 13.37
N ALA A 132 -24.71 -4.41 12.14
CA ALA A 132 -24.44 -5.25 10.97
C ALA A 132 -23.06 -5.90 11.05
N ALA A 133 -22.05 -5.22 11.59
CA ALA A 133 -20.73 -5.80 11.88
C ALA A 133 -20.85 -7.00 12.83
N GLU A 134 -21.69 -6.88 13.86
CA GLU A 134 -21.96 -7.95 14.82
C GLU A 134 -22.65 -9.14 14.16
N TRP A 135 -23.66 -8.89 13.34
CA TRP A 135 -24.34 -9.95 12.59
C TRP A 135 -23.39 -10.71 11.66
N VAL A 136 -22.55 -10.00 10.87
CA VAL A 136 -21.53 -10.62 10.02
C VAL A 136 -20.49 -11.38 10.85
N SER A 137 -20.08 -10.83 11.98
CA SER A 137 -19.19 -11.52 12.94
C SER A 137 -19.76 -12.87 13.37
N ILE A 138 -21.02 -12.90 13.78
CA ILE A 138 -21.68 -14.11 14.25
C ILE A 138 -21.86 -15.12 13.09
N VAL A 139 -22.28 -14.67 11.91
CA VAL A 139 -22.55 -15.56 10.77
C VAL A 139 -21.26 -16.12 10.15
N SER A 140 -20.24 -15.28 9.94
CA SER A 140 -19.02 -15.67 9.22
C SER A 140 -17.91 -16.15 10.15
N PHE A 141 -17.94 -15.75 11.42
CA PHE A 141 -16.84 -15.93 12.37
C PHE A 141 -17.24 -16.61 13.69
N SER A 142 -18.45 -17.17 13.82
CA SER A 142 -18.86 -17.99 14.99
C SER A 142 -17.96 -19.19 15.29
N ARG A 143 -17.08 -19.58 14.37
CA ARG A 143 -16.06 -20.63 14.56
C ARG A 143 -14.62 -20.09 14.61
N LEU A 144 -14.43 -18.78 14.50
CA LEU A 144 -13.11 -18.17 14.43
C LEU A 144 -12.42 -18.05 15.79
N ASP A 145 -13.18 -18.06 16.89
CA ASP A 145 -12.64 -18.14 18.26
C ASP A 145 -11.83 -19.43 18.48
N ALA A 146 -12.10 -20.48 17.69
CA ALA A 146 -11.33 -21.72 17.71
C ALA A 146 -10.04 -21.66 16.86
N VAL A 147 -9.85 -20.59 16.06
CA VAL A 147 -8.69 -20.42 15.18
C VAL A 147 -7.68 -19.51 15.87
N HIS A 148 -6.46 -19.99 16.00
CA HIS A 148 -5.34 -19.22 16.56
C HIS A 148 -5.23 -17.84 15.85
N PRO A 149 -4.96 -16.72 16.56
CA PRO A 149 -4.95 -15.37 15.97
C PRO A 149 -4.08 -15.21 14.71
N ILE A 150 -3.03 -16.03 14.59
CA ILE A 150 -2.20 -16.15 13.37
C ILE A 150 -3.04 -16.56 12.14
N GLY A 151 -3.88 -17.59 12.31
CA GLY A 151 -4.76 -18.08 11.24
C GLY A 151 -5.82 -17.04 10.86
N GLN A 152 -6.27 -16.21 11.81
CA GLN A 152 -7.21 -15.12 11.53
C GLN A 152 -6.57 -14.05 10.63
N VAL A 153 -5.35 -13.62 10.93
CA VAL A 153 -4.60 -12.66 10.10
C VAL A 153 -4.35 -13.23 8.70
N PHE A 154 -3.94 -14.50 8.60
CA PHE A 154 -3.73 -15.16 7.32
C PHE A 154 -5.01 -15.23 6.48
N LEU A 155 -6.14 -15.62 7.08
CA LEU A 155 -7.44 -15.71 6.39
C LEU A 155 -7.96 -14.34 5.95
N VAL A 156 -7.78 -13.30 6.76
CA VAL A 156 -8.15 -11.93 6.38
C VAL A 156 -7.30 -11.48 5.21
N VAL A 157 -5.99 -11.66 5.27
CA VAL A 157 -5.08 -11.29 4.17
C VAL A 157 -5.43 -12.07 2.90
N LEU A 158 -5.62 -13.38 2.99
CA LEU A 158 -6.01 -14.21 1.85
C LEU A 158 -7.36 -13.78 1.26
N GLY A 159 -8.35 -13.53 2.11
CA GLY A 159 -9.68 -13.08 1.72
C GLY A 159 -9.65 -11.73 1.01
N VAL A 160 -8.87 -10.77 1.53
CA VAL A 160 -8.70 -9.45 0.90
C VAL A 160 -7.99 -9.60 -0.45
N CYS A 161 -6.93 -10.40 -0.54
CA CYS A 161 -6.26 -10.71 -1.82
C CYS A 161 -7.25 -11.27 -2.85
N LEU A 162 -8.11 -12.21 -2.45
CA LEU A 162 -9.10 -12.83 -3.36
C LEU A 162 -10.22 -11.86 -3.73
N MET A 163 -10.69 -11.00 -2.81
CA MET A 163 -11.67 -9.95 -3.12
C MET A 163 -11.20 -9.00 -4.21
N LYS A 164 -9.88 -8.82 -4.40
CA LYS A 164 -9.35 -7.97 -5.46
C LYS A 164 -9.58 -8.50 -6.88
N VAL A 165 -9.95 -9.78 -7.02
CA VAL A 165 -10.44 -10.28 -8.30
C VAL A 165 -11.78 -9.60 -8.67
N LEU A 166 -12.58 -9.20 -7.68
CA LEU A 166 -13.85 -8.48 -7.86
C LEU A 166 -13.65 -6.96 -8.00
N PHE A 167 -12.60 -6.40 -7.38
CA PHE A 167 -12.33 -4.97 -7.38
C PHE A 167 -11.06 -4.62 -8.16
N SER A 168 -11.21 -4.00 -9.34
CA SER A 168 -10.06 -3.64 -10.19
C SER A 168 -9.19 -2.50 -9.64
N SER A 169 -9.61 -1.79 -8.58
CA SER A 169 -8.87 -0.68 -7.99
C SER A 169 -8.39 -1.00 -6.58
N ASN A 170 -7.08 -0.88 -6.39
CA ASN A 170 -6.41 -1.06 -5.09
C ASN A 170 -6.93 -0.06 -4.07
N THR A 171 -7.06 1.20 -4.50
CA THR A 171 -7.53 2.32 -3.66
C THR A 171 -8.96 2.08 -3.17
N LEU A 172 -9.87 1.68 -4.08
CA LEU A 172 -11.26 1.34 -3.74
C LEU A 172 -11.32 0.20 -2.72
N THR A 173 -10.52 -0.85 -2.93
CA THR A 173 -10.47 -2.01 -2.03
C THR A 173 -10.05 -1.59 -0.62
N GLY A 174 -8.96 -0.81 -0.48
CA GLY A 174 -8.47 -0.37 0.82
C GLY A 174 -9.49 0.47 1.58
N ILE A 175 -10.19 1.37 0.88
CA ILE A 175 -11.20 2.25 1.47
C ILE A 175 -12.41 1.50 2.01
N ILE A 176 -12.83 0.40 1.38
CA ILE A 176 -13.97 -0.41 1.82
C ILE A 176 -13.55 -1.39 2.91
N VAL A 177 -12.42 -2.07 2.71
CA VAL A 177 -11.98 -3.18 3.56
C VAL A 177 -11.46 -2.69 4.91
N VAL A 178 -10.66 -1.61 4.96
CA VAL A 178 -10.04 -1.16 6.22
C VAL A 178 -11.07 -0.77 7.27
N PRO A 179 -12.09 0.08 6.98
CA PRO A 179 -13.13 0.40 7.96
C PRO A 179 -13.94 -0.81 8.41
N LEU A 180 -14.21 -1.75 7.50
CA LEU A 180 -14.89 -3.00 7.81
C LEU A 180 -14.08 -3.85 8.81
N MET A 181 -12.77 -4.00 8.57
CA MET A 181 -11.88 -4.73 9.48
C MET A 181 -11.77 -4.06 10.85
N ILE A 182 -11.78 -2.72 10.91
CA ILE A 182 -11.83 -1.99 12.17
C ILE A 182 -13.15 -2.29 12.92
N ALA A 183 -14.29 -2.25 12.24
CA ALA A 183 -15.58 -2.58 12.86
C ALA A 183 -15.62 -4.02 13.37
N LEU A 184 -15.13 -4.98 12.59
CA LEU A 184 -15.05 -6.39 12.98
C LEU A 184 -14.11 -6.63 14.17
N SER A 185 -12.94 -5.97 14.19
CA SER A 185 -12.00 -6.12 15.31
C SER A 185 -12.61 -5.71 16.66
N LYS A 186 -13.42 -4.64 16.65
CA LYS A 186 -14.14 -4.16 17.85
C LYS A 186 -15.15 -5.18 18.35
N GLN A 187 -15.82 -5.88 17.44
CA GLN A 187 -16.77 -6.94 17.80
C GLN A 187 -16.06 -8.18 18.38
N LEU A 188 -14.93 -8.56 17.79
CA LEU A 188 -14.13 -9.71 18.23
C LEU A 188 -13.32 -9.42 19.52
N GLY A 189 -13.33 -8.17 20.00
CA GLY A 189 -12.55 -7.76 21.18
C GLY A 189 -11.04 -7.80 20.96
N ILE A 190 -10.59 -7.80 19.70
CA ILE A 190 -9.16 -7.82 19.34
C ILE A 190 -8.69 -6.44 18.89
N SER A 191 -7.37 -6.21 18.93
CA SER A 191 -6.79 -4.95 18.46
C SER A 191 -7.14 -4.68 17.00
N SER A 192 -7.68 -3.49 16.70
CA SER A 192 -7.99 -3.08 15.32
C SER A 192 -6.76 -3.06 14.43
N ALA A 193 -5.58 -2.78 15.00
CA ALA A 193 -4.33 -2.80 14.29
C ALA A 193 -4.00 -4.20 13.72
N LEU A 194 -4.44 -5.26 14.41
CA LEU A 194 -4.18 -6.65 14.01
C LEU A 194 -4.92 -7.06 12.73
N LEU A 195 -6.10 -6.48 12.45
CA LEU A 195 -6.86 -6.77 11.23
C LEU A 195 -6.72 -5.66 10.17
N ALA A 196 -6.77 -4.40 10.58
CA ALA A 196 -6.82 -3.27 9.67
C ALA A 196 -5.49 -3.04 8.95
N ILE A 197 -4.35 -3.19 9.64
CA ILE A 197 -3.03 -2.95 9.03
C ILE A 197 -2.70 -4.02 7.97
N PRO A 198 -2.83 -5.32 8.26
CA PRO A 198 -2.59 -6.35 7.24
C PRO A 198 -3.56 -6.21 6.06
N ALA A 199 -4.84 -5.95 6.32
CA ALA A 199 -5.82 -5.73 5.26
C ALA A 199 -5.50 -4.50 4.40
N GLY A 200 -5.03 -3.41 5.02
CA GLY A 200 -4.59 -2.21 4.32
C GLY A 200 -3.37 -2.46 3.42
N ILE A 201 -2.34 -3.16 3.92
CA ILE A 201 -1.18 -3.56 3.11
C ILE A 201 -1.64 -4.42 1.93
N THR A 202 -2.47 -5.42 2.19
CA THR A 202 -2.96 -6.36 1.18
C THR A 202 -3.86 -5.72 0.14
N SER A 203 -4.59 -4.66 0.48
CA SER A 203 -5.41 -3.91 -0.48
C SER A 203 -4.59 -3.35 -1.64
N SER A 204 -3.28 -3.16 -1.45
CA SER A 204 -2.35 -2.69 -2.50
C SER A 204 -1.74 -3.83 -3.33
N LEU A 205 -1.95 -5.09 -2.96
CA LEU A 205 -1.31 -6.26 -3.58
C LEU A 205 -2.24 -6.90 -4.61
N SER A 206 -2.07 -6.60 -5.90
CA SER A 206 -2.90 -7.14 -7.01
C SER A 206 -2.04 -7.95 -7.96
N PHE A 207 -2.21 -9.26 -7.99
CA PHE A 207 -1.38 -10.14 -8.83
C PHE A 207 -2.14 -10.90 -9.91
N ILE A 208 -3.45 -11.12 -9.73
CA ILE A 208 -4.23 -12.03 -10.59
C ILE A 208 -4.73 -11.33 -11.87
N LEU A 209 -5.19 -10.09 -11.75
CA LEU A 209 -5.90 -9.39 -12.83
C LEU A 209 -4.99 -8.44 -13.61
N VAL A 210 -5.02 -8.55 -14.95
CA VAL A 210 -4.24 -7.69 -15.86
C VAL A 210 -4.66 -6.22 -15.73
N THR A 211 -5.93 -5.96 -15.48
CA THR A 211 -6.51 -4.60 -15.40
C THR A 211 -6.10 -3.83 -14.13
N SER A 212 -5.33 -4.46 -13.23
CA SER A 212 -4.95 -3.85 -11.95
C SER A 212 -3.97 -2.69 -12.09
N ALA A 213 -3.19 -2.63 -13.18
CA ALA A 213 -2.21 -1.58 -13.41
C ALA A 213 -2.08 -1.27 -14.91
N PRO A 214 -1.95 0.02 -15.30
CA PRO A 214 -1.77 0.39 -16.71
C PRO A 214 -0.58 -0.29 -17.37
N ALA A 215 0.54 -0.46 -16.65
CA ALA A 215 1.72 -1.16 -17.16
C ALA A 215 1.42 -2.61 -17.60
N ASN A 216 0.59 -3.33 -16.85
CA ASN A 216 0.19 -4.70 -17.17
C ASN A 216 -0.72 -4.74 -18.40
N VAL A 217 -1.62 -3.77 -18.53
CA VAL A 217 -2.53 -3.65 -19.68
C VAL A 217 -1.77 -3.35 -20.96
N ILE A 218 -0.76 -2.47 -20.91
CA ILE A 218 0.07 -2.12 -22.08
C ILE A 218 0.81 -3.36 -22.61
N LEU A 219 1.45 -4.13 -21.73
CA LEU A 219 2.19 -5.34 -22.11
C LEU A 219 1.27 -6.46 -22.61
N TYR A 220 0.09 -6.62 -22.00
CA TYR A 220 -0.94 -7.54 -22.47
C TYR A 220 -1.46 -7.16 -23.87
N ALA A 221 -1.74 -5.88 -24.10
CA ALA A 221 -2.21 -5.38 -25.39
C ALA A 221 -1.16 -5.54 -26.50
N ALA A 222 0.13 -5.48 -26.15
CA ALA A 222 1.25 -5.78 -27.05
C ALA A 222 1.48 -7.29 -27.28
N GLY A 223 0.73 -8.17 -26.61
CA GLY A 223 0.77 -9.62 -26.84
C GLY A 223 1.90 -10.37 -26.14
N TYR A 224 2.61 -9.74 -25.19
CA TYR A 224 3.75 -10.36 -24.50
C TYR A 224 3.37 -11.52 -23.56
N PHE A 225 2.17 -11.52 -23.01
CA PHE A 225 1.66 -12.61 -22.17
C PHE A 225 0.13 -12.69 -22.23
N SER A 226 -0.45 -13.85 -21.89
CA SER A 226 -1.90 -14.04 -21.84
C SER A 226 -2.48 -13.79 -20.43
N ILE A 227 -3.79 -13.57 -20.34
CA ILE A 227 -4.49 -13.45 -19.04
C ILE A 227 -4.24 -14.70 -18.16
N LYS A 228 -4.14 -15.89 -18.77
CA LYS A 228 -3.87 -17.14 -18.06
C LYS A 228 -2.47 -17.16 -17.43
N ASP A 229 -1.49 -16.61 -18.12
CA ASP A 229 -0.10 -16.51 -17.64
C ASP A 229 -0.02 -15.62 -16.40
N MET A 230 -0.67 -14.45 -16.48
CA MET A 230 -0.79 -13.52 -15.35
C MET A 230 -1.51 -14.18 -14.16
N ALA A 231 -2.64 -14.85 -14.40
CA ALA A 231 -3.42 -15.49 -13.34
C ALA A 231 -2.65 -16.63 -12.65
N LYS A 232 -1.88 -17.44 -13.41
CA LYS A 232 -1.07 -18.54 -12.88
C LYS A 232 0.00 -18.03 -11.92
N ALA A 233 0.81 -17.07 -12.35
CA ALA A 233 1.82 -16.45 -11.50
C ALA A 233 1.17 -15.66 -10.34
N GLY A 234 0.03 -15.01 -10.61
CA GLY A 234 -0.71 -14.23 -9.65
C GLY A 234 -1.28 -15.02 -8.48
N LEU A 235 -1.78 -16.23 -8.72
CA LEU A 235 -2.26 -17.13 -7.67
C LEU A 235 -1.13 -17.59 -6.75
N ILE A 236 0.03 -17.94 -7.30
CA ILE A 236 1.22 -18.33 -6.53
C ILE A 236 1.70 -17.12 -5.69
N MET A 237 1.76 -15.93 -6.30
CA MET A 237 2.13 -14.70 -5.61
C MET A 237 1.13 -14.30 -4.52
N THR A 238 -0.15 -14.59 -4.70
CA THR A 238 -1.17 -14.32 -3.68
C THR A 238 -0.91 -15.11 -2.39
N ILE A 239 -0.50 -16.38 -2.52
CA ILE A 239 -0.16 -17.22 -1.38
C ILE A 239 1.12 -16.70 -0.71
N TRP A 240 2.17 -16.40 -1.48
CA TRP A 240 3.41 -15.84 -0.96
C TRP A 240 3.21 -14.50 -0.26
N ALA A 241 2.45 -13.60 -0.87
CA ALA A 241 2.09 -12.32 -0.29
C ALA A 241 1.34 -12.50 1.03
N SER A 242 0.40 -13.43 1.08
CA SER A 242 -0.37 -13.71 2.29
C SER A 242 0.50 -14.22 3.42
N ALA A 243 1.43 -15.13 3.12
CA ALA A 243 2.42 -15.62 4.07
C ALA A 243 3.38 -14.51 4.52
N ALA A 244 3.94 -13.72 3.59
CA ALA A 244 4.89 -12.67 3.88
C ALA A 244 4.30 -11.55 4.76
N VAL A 245 3.07 -11.11 4.45
CA VAL A 245 2.36 -10.11 5.28
C VAL A 245 2.09 -10.68 6.67
N THR A 246 1.62 -11.93 6.76
CA THR A 246 1.37 -12.58 8.05
C THR A 246 2.65 -12.68 8.88
N ILE A 247 3.74 -13.19 8.31
CA ILE A 247 5.05 -13.30 8.99
C ILE A 247 5.56 -11.93 9.43
N SER A 248 5.42 -10.91 8.57
CA SER A 248 5.83 -9.55 8.95
C SER A 248 5.04 -9.03 10.15
N VAL A 249 3.75 -9.32 10.24
CA VAL A 249 2.90 -8.91 11.35
C VAL A 249 3.27 -9.66 12.62
N LEU A 250 3.65 -10.93 12.54
CA LEU A 250 4.09 -11.70 13.71
C LEU A 250 5.43 -11.23 14.25
N LEU A 251 6.41 -11.05 13.37
CA LEU A 251 7.77 -10.71 13.77
C LEU A 251 7.92 -9.23 14.18
N PHE A 252 7.23 -8.34 13.45
CA PHE A 252 7.38 -6.89 13.64
C PHE A 252 6.15 -6.21 14.25
N GLY A 253 5.05 -6.93 14.47
CA GLY A 253 3.84 -6.39 15.09
C GLY A 253 4.10 -5.82 16.48
N ARG A 254 4.85 -6.56 17.31
CA ARG A 254 5.25 -6.11 18.66
C ARG A 254 6.00 -4.78 18.66
N PHE A 255 6.91 -4.58 17.71
CA PHE A 255 7.64 -3.30 17.58
C PHE A 255 6.73 -2.12 17.15
N CYS A 256 5.59 -2.41 16.54
CA CYS A 256 4.60 -1.41 16.15
C CYS A 256 3.47 -1.25 17.17
N GLY A 257 3.61 -1.79 18.40
CA GLY A 257 2.56 -1.75 19.42
C GLY A 257 1.33 -2.60 19.07
N ILE A 258 1.49 -3.55 18.14
CA ILE A 258 0.48 -4.59 17.89
C ILE A 258 0.82 -5.74 18.82
N ASP A 259 0.18 -5.75 19.99
CA ASP A 259 0.20 -6.89 20.89
C ASP A 259 -0.69 -7.98 20.29
N ALA A 260 -0.16 -8.64 19.26
CA ALA A 260 -0.53 -10.00 18.97
C ALA A 260 0.23 -10.84 20.00
N PHE A 261 -0.49 -11.41 20.97
CA PHE A 261 0.01 -12.28 22.05
C PHE A 261 0.62 -11.57 23.26
#